data_AF-J9RQZ1-F1
#
_entry.id   AF-J9RQZ1-F1
#
_cell.length_a   1.000
_cell.length_b   1.000
_cell.length_c   1.000
_cell.angle_alpha   90.00
_cell.angle_beta   90.00
_cell.angle_gamma   90.00
#
_symmetry.space_group_name_H-M   'P 1'
#
loop_
_entity.id
_entity.type
_entity.pdbx_description
1 polymer ?
#
loop_
_entity_poly.entity_id
_entity_poly.type
_entity_poly.pdbx_seq_one_letter_code
_entity_poly.pdbx_strand_id
1 'polypeptide(L)'
;DGKGKQGSFYKDLVGGYYDAGDAIKFHFPASFAMTMLSWSVIEYSAKYEATGELNHVKEIIKWGADYFLKTFNSSSDTINTMVAQ
;
A
#
# COMPACT_ATOMS: atom_id res chain seq x y z
N ASP A 1 -18.91 -3.48 0.56
CA ASP A 1 -18.47 -3.65 1.96
C ASP A 1 -17.21 -4.52 2.10
N GLY A 2 -16.50 -4.87 1.01
CA GLY A 2 -15.22 -5.59 1.08
C GLY A 2 -15.32 -7.06 1.51
N LYS A 3 -16.52 -7.57 1.79
CA LYS A 3 -16.72 -8.95 2.24
C LYS A 3 -16.64 -9.91 1.05
N GLY A 4 -15.46 -10.46 0.82
CA GLY A 4 -15.26 -11.55 -0.15
C GLY A 4 -16.06 -12.80 0.22
N LYS A 5 -16.47 -13.59 -0.79
CA LYS A 5 -17.18 -14.86 -0.57
C LYS A 5 -16.35 -15.80 0.34
N GLN A 6 -17.03 -16.63 1.12
CA GLN A 6 -16.39 -17.61 1.99
C GLN A 6 -15.52 -18.56 1.15
N GLY A 7 -14.18 -18.42 1.24
CA GLY A 7 -13.19 -19.15 0.42
C GLY A 7 -12.29 -18.24 -0.43
N SER A 8 -12.61 -16.93 -0.55
CA SER A 8 -11.71 -15.93 -1.14
C SER A 8 -10.48 -15.73 -0.27
N PHE A 9 -9.28 -15.70 -0.87
CA PHE A 9 -8.05 -15.26 -0.21
C PHE A 9 -8.11 -13.78 0.21
N TYR A 10 -8.87 -12.97 -0.52
CA TYR A 10 -9.04 -11.54 -0.28
C TYR A 10 -10.37 -11.32 0.46
N LYS A 11 -10.33 -11.25 1.79
CA LYS A 11 -11.52 -11.12 2.65
C LYS A 11 -11.65 -9.81 3.42
N ASP A 12 -10.61 -8.98 3.41
CA ASP A 12 -10.63 -7.61 3.91
C ASP A 12 -9.59 -6.81 3.11
N LEU A 13 -10.06 -5.81 2.37
CA LEU A 13 -9.25 -4.95 1.52
C LEU A 13 -9.41 -3.47 1.89
N VAL A 14 -9.81 -3.20 3.14
CA VAL A 14 -9.80 -1.84 3.69
C VAL A 14 -8.34 -1.39 3.90
N GLY A 15 -8.04 -0.17 3.45
CA GLY A 15 -6.71 0.41 3.46
C GLY A 15 -6.31 0.94 2.08
N GLY A 16 -5.05 1.37 1.98
CA GLY A 16 -4.49 1.89 0.73
C GLY A 16 -4.96 3.30 0.39
N TYR A 17 -4.59 3.74 -0.81
CA TYR A 17 -4.87 5.08 -1.31
C TYR A 17 -5.67 5.01 -2.61
N TYR A 18 -6.60 5.93 -2.77
CA TYR A 18 -7.15 6.25 -4.08
C TYR A 18 -6.06 6.88 -4.94
N ASP A 19 -6.03 6.49 -6.21
CA ASP A 19 -4.91 6.82 -7.09
C ASP A 19 -4.89 8.30 -7.50
N ALA A 20 -6.07 8.88 -7.75
CA ALA A 20 -6.20 10.24 -8.23
C ALA A 20 -7.51 10.90 -7.76
N GLY A 21 -8.31 11.44 -8.68
CA GLY A 21 -9.58 12.10 -8.40
C GLY A 21 -10.79 11.16 -8.35
N ASP A 22 -10.59 9.87 -8.61
CA ASP A 22 -11.61 8.84 -8.42
C ASP A 22 -11.44 8.15 -7.06
N ALA A 23 -12.32 7.20 -6.78
CA ALA A 23 -12.25 6.36 -5.59
C ALA A 23 -11.70 4.96 -5.91
N ILE A 24 -10.79 4.84 -6.90
CA ILE A 24 -10.21 3.56 -7.32
C ILE A 24 -8.78 3.44 -6.78
N LYS A 25 -8.44 2.25 -6.29
CA LYS A 25 -7.10 1.88 -5.83
C LYS A 25 -6.35 1.14 -6.94
N PHE A 26 -5.54 1.84 -7.71
CA PHE A 26 -4.67 1.23 -8.73
C PHE A 26 -3.31 0.82 -8.13
N HIS A 27 -3.03 -0.49 -8.12
CA HIS A 27 -1.81 -1.02 -7.50
C HIS A 27 -0.50 -0.56 -8.14
N PHE A 28 -0.46 -0.41 -9.46
CA PHE A 28 0.77 -0.06 -10.15
C PHE A 28 1.28 1.34 -9.77
N PRO A 29 0.51 2.43 -9.95
CA PRO A 29 0.93 3.76 -9.51
C PRO A 29 1.08 3.87 -7.99
N ALA A 30 0.19 3.23 -7.20
CA ALA A 30 0.32 3.23 -5.74
C ALA A 30 1.63 2.57 -5.26
N SER A 31 2.02 1.43 -5.84
CA SER A 31 3.25 0.74 -5.43
C SER A 31 4.50 1.53 -5.81
N PHE A 32 4.50 2.16 -6.99
CA PHE A 32 5.55 3.11 -7.39
C PHE A 32 5.69 4.27 -6.39
N ALA A 33 4.58 4.91 -6.01
CA ALA A 33 4.60 6.01 -5.04
C ALA A 33 5.14 5.56 -3.67
N MET A 34 4.73 4.39 -3.17
CA MET A 34 5.23 3.84 -1.91
C MET A 34 6.72 3.51 -1.97
N THR A 35 7.22 2.99 -3.10
CA THR A 35 8.65 2.77 -3.32
C THR A 35 9.43 4.08 -3.27
N MET A 36 8.97 5.12 -3.97
CA MET A 36 9.65 6.42 -4.00
C MET A 36 9.65 7.10 -2.62
N LEU A 37 8.55 7.05 -1.88
CA LEU A 37 8.50 7.56 -0.51
C LEU A 37 9.47 6.79 0.40
N SER A 38 9.45 5.46 0.34
CA SER A 38 10.36 4.61 1.14
C SER A 38 11.82 4.89 0.84
N TRP A 39 12.17 5.01 -0.45
CA TRP A 39 13.54 5.37 -0.85
C TRP A 39 13.91 6.77 -0.34
N SER A 40 13.01 7.76 -0.45
CA SER A 40 13.29 9.10 0.08
C SER A 40 13.57 9.10 1.59
N VAL A 41 12.89 8.24 2.36
CA VAL A 41 13.13 8.10 3.81
C VAL A 41 14.48 7.44 4.07
N ILE A 42 14.85 6.41 3.30
CA ILE A 42 16.17 5.77 3.41
C ILE A 42 17.29 6.78 3.14
N GLU A 43 17.15 7.60 2.10
CA GLU A 43 18.17 8.56 1.68
C GLU A 43 18.23 9.80 2.59
N TYR A 44 17.07 10.31 3.03
CA TYR A 44 16.94 11.60 3.67
C TYR A 44 16.34 11.55 5.08
N SER A 45 16.42 10.42 5.79
CA SER A 45 15.86 10.22 7.14
C SER A 45 16.14 11.38 8.10
N ALA A 46 17.39 11.87 8.15
CA ALA A 46 17.78 12.98 9.01
C ALA A 46 17.06 14.30 8.69
N LYS A 47 16.69 14.54 7.41
CA LYS A 47 15.92 15.73 7.02
C LYS A 47 14.48 15.60 7.46
N TYR A 48 13.87 14.42 7.29
CA TYR A 48 12.53 14.14 7.81
C TYR A 48 12.46 14.32 9.33
N GLU A 49 13.45 13.82 10.07
CA GLU A 49 13.57 14.02 11.51
C GLU A 49 13.69 15.50 11.87
N ALA A 50 14.56 16.25 11.19
CA ALA A 50 14.74 17.68 11.41
C ALA A 50 13.48 18.51 11.16
N THR A 51 12.60 18.06 10.25
CA THR A 51 11.29 18.68 10.00
C THR A 51 10.16 18.15 10.90
N GLY A 52 10.42 17.14 11.73
CA GLY A 52 9.40 16.49 12.57
C GLY A 52 8.46 15.54 11.82
N GLU A 53 8.74 15.23 10.56
CA GLU A 53 7.85 14.47 9.65
C GLU A 53 8.22 12.98 9.54
N LEU A 54 9.29 12.51 10.20
CA LEU A 54 9.77 11.13 10.04
C LEU A 54 8.72 10.08 10.42
N ASN A 55 7.98 10.31 11.51
CA ASN A 55 6.93 9.38 11.92
C ASN A 55 5.73 9.44 10.97
N HIS A 56 5.36 10.64 10.51
CA HIS A 56 4.24 10.82 9.60
C HIS A 56 4.48 10.11 8.25
N VAL A 57 5.65 10.28 7.64
CA VAL A 57 5.97 9.59 6.37
C VAL A 57 6.04 8.06 6.55
N LYS A 58 6.51 7.57 7.71
CA LYS A 58 6.50 6.14 8.02
C LYS A 58 5.07 5.59 8.13
N GLU A 59 4.15 6.32 8.74
CA GLU A 59 2.73 5.93 8.79
C GLU A 59 2.09 5.94 7.40
N ILE A 60 2.41 6.92 6.54
CA ILE A 60 1.95 6.96 5.14
C ILE A 60 2.38 5.70 4.39
N ILE A 61 3.68 5.35 4.48
CA ILE A 61 4.25 4.16 3.84
C ILE A 61 3.61 2.90 4.41
N LYS A 62 3.47 2.82 5.74
CA LYS A 62 2.86 1.68 6.42
C LYS A 62 1.42 1.44 5.96
N TRP A 63 0.60 2.48 5.87
CA TRP A 63 -0.79 2.36 5.42
C TRP A 63 -0.90 1.77 4.00
N GLY A 64 -0.01 2.19 3.08
CA GLY A 64 0.04 1.64 1.73
C GLY A 64 0.58 0.20 1.69
N ALA A 65 1.66 -0.07 2.41
CA ALA A 65 2.29 -1.40 2.44
C ALA A 65 1.39 -2.46 3.10
N ASP A 66 0.71 -2.11 4.19
CA ASP A 66 -0.26 -3.00 4.87
C ASP A 66 -1.39 -3.39 3.89
N TYR A 67 -1.84 -2.47 3.04
CA TYR A 67 -2.83 -2.78 2.01
C TYR A 67 -2.29 -3.75 0.95
N PHE A 68 -1.05 -3.58 0.48
CA PHE A 68 -0.46 -4.52 -0.47
C PHE A 68 -0.37 -5.93 0.10
N LEU A 69 -0.01 -6.07 1.38
CA LEU A 69 0.03 -7.37 2.07
C LEU A 69 -1.34 -8.05 2.12
N LYS A 70 -2.43 -7.28 2.29
CA LYS A 70 -3.81 -7.82 2.22
C LYS A 70 -4.19 -8.31 0.82
N THR A 71 -3.56 -7.77 -0.22
CA THR A 71 -3.84 -8.10 -1.63
C THR A 71 -2.90 -9.18 -2.19
N PHE A 72 -1.97 -9.69 -1.39
CA PHE A 72 -0.99 -10.67 -1.81
C PHE A 72 -1.29 -12.04 -1.19
N ASN A 73 -1.36 -13.07 -2.03
CA ASN A 73 -1.43 -14.45 -1.57
C ASN A 73 -0.02 -15.01 -1.36
N SER A 74 0.47 -15.00 -0.12
CA SER A 74 1.80 -15.49 0.23
C SER A 74 2.01 -16.99 0.06
N SER A 75 0.94 -17.76 -0.19
CA SER A 75 1.01 -19.20 -0.47
C SER A 75 1.04 -19.51 -1.98
N SER A 76 1.08 -18.50 -2.84
CA SER A 76 1.11 -18.68 -4.29
C SER A 76 2.48 -18.34 -4.87
N ASP A 77 3.00 -19.23 -5.70
CA ASP A 77 4.26 -19.04 -6.44
C ASP A 77 4.10 -18.12 -7.67
N THR A 78 2.88 -17.63 -7.94
CA THR A 78 2.61 -16.78 -9.11
C THR A 78 1.51 -15.77 -8.79
N ILE A 79 1.71 -14.52 -9.22
CA ILE A 79 0.68 -13.48 -9.14
C ILE A 79 -0.26 -13.66 -10.35
N ASN A 80 -1.39 -14.34 -10.13
CA ASN A 80 -2.41 -14.56 -11.15
C ASN A 80 -3.62 -13.61 -11.02
N THR A 81 -3.68 -12.84 -9.93
CA THR A 81 -4.79 -11.95 -9.61
C THR A 81 -4.24 -10.60 -9.17
N MET A 82 -4.70 -9.53 -9.82
CA MET A 82 -4.49 -8.17 -9.34
C MET A 82 -5.83 -7.62 -8.85
N VAL A 83 -5.84 -7.14 -7.62
CA VAL A 83 -7.01 -6.50 -7.02
C VAL A 83 -7.06 -5.04 -7.45
N ALA A 84 -8.23 -4.58 -7.86
CA ALA A 84 -8.57 -3.16 -8.01
C ALA A 84 -9.95 -2.96 -7.38
N GLN A 85 -10.15 -1.85 -6.67
CA GLN A 85 -11.37 -1.58 -5.93
C GLN A 85 -11.60 -0.09 -5.80
#